data_AF-A0A511YPB6-F1
#
_entry.id   AF-A0A511YPB6-F1
#
_cell.length_a   1.000
_cell.length_b   1.000
_cell.length_c   1.000
_cell.angle_alpha   90.00
_cell.angle_beta   90.00
_cell.angle_gamma   90.00
#
_symmetry.space_group_name_H-M   'P 1'
#
loop_
_entity.id
_entity.type
_entity.pdbx_description
1 polymer ?
#
loop_
_entity_poly.entity_id
_entity_poly.type
_entity_poly.pdbx_seq_one_letter_code
_entity_poly.pdbx_strand_id
1 'polypeptide(L)'
;MNEDAVNIMSQSKRRLTKLKLLANFFENVDIISIYIKTDIIHNLFQENKGLDYSRLELFHLQFTDSLIELLTKIKRQKENDMLAVINEMEVNSKYISGFEEKRADGFETDRKMYSGTFSSQLKNLYTDLTEDKFRLKWDHILDFHKKYAAEFYRPDVDEELLKSGNFPAYQYQEYRIERKLLGRLNIQSFKVRFVCGYTVSGNEYELFKIFQSEDYFIFDVEGRKMYLLEPKKLEKLDSSPNESNQGTIVYQLRRKNEQLEETMNERKKVLPEQVTGVLKDYIKNLENTDIMSRMFDINEETNILRAMLNLNLNNN
;
A
#
# COMPACT_ATOMS: atom_id res chain seq x y z
N MET A 1 36.03 13.38 -45.32
CA MET A 1 36.18 12.36 -44.26
C MET A 1 36.21 11.02 -44.96
N ASN A 2 37.12 10.13 -44.58
CA ASN A 2 37.14 8.76 -45.09
C ASN A 2 35.80 8.06 -44.73
N GLU A 3 35.31 7.17 -45.59
CA GLU A 3 34.04 6.45 -45.41
C GLU A 3 34.03 5.66 -44.09
N ASP A 4 35.19 5.11 -43.71
CA ASP A 4 35.42 4.44 -42.44
C ASP A 4 35.22 5.34 -41.21
N ALA A 5 35.69 6.59 -41.27
CA ALA A 5 35.55 7.55 -40.18
C ALA A 5 34.07 7.94 -39.95
N VAL A 6 33.29 8.05 -41.04
CA VAL A 6 31.85 8.30 -40.96
C VAL A 6 31.12 7.12 -40.31
N ASN A 7 31.52 5.89 -40.65
CA ASN A 7 30.95 4.68 -40.08
C ASN A 7 31.27 4.56 -38.57
N ILE A 8 32.53 4.74 -38.18
CA ILE A 8 32.96 4.68 -36.76
C ILE A 8 32.23 5.73 -35.91
N MET A 9 32.10 6.97 -36.39
CA MET A 9 31.37 8.02 -35.68
C MET A 9 29.88 7.69 -35.51
N SER A 10 29.25 7.11 -36.54
CA SER A 10 27.86 6.65 -36.46
C SER A 10 27.69 5.54 -35.41
N GLN A 11 28.60 4.56 -35.37
CA GLN A 11 28.57 3.46 -34.41
C GLN A 11 28.83 3.96 -32.97
N SER A 12 29.79 4.85 -32.79
CA SER A 12 30.08 5.52 -31.52
C SER A 12 28.82 6.20 -30.96
N LYS A 13 28.07 6.95 -31.79
CA LYS A 13 26.81 7.59 -31.39
C LYS A 13 25.72 6.58 -30.99
N ARG A 14 25.64 5.43 -31.67
CA ARG A 14 24.72 4.33 -31.30
C ARG A 14 25.07 3.75 -29.92
N ARG A 15 26.36 3.54 -29.62
CA ARG A 15 26.83 3.07 -28.32
C ARG A 15 26.50 4.07 -27.21
N LEU A 16 26.75 5.35 -27.44
CA LEU A 16 26.37 6.43 -26.52
C LEU A 16 24.87 6.45 -26.21
N THR A 17 24.03 6.25 -27.23
CA THR A 17 22.57 6.20 -27.04
C THR A 17 22.17 5.05 -26.13
N LYS A 18 22.77 3.87 -26.31
CA LYS A 18 22.53 2.70 -25.42
C LYS A 18 23.01 2.98 -24.00
N LEU A 19 24.21 3.54 -23.85
CA LEU A 19 24.78 3.86 -22.54
C LEU A 19 23.94 4.91 -21.81
N LYS A 20 23.39 5.91 -22.51
CA LYS A 20 22.47 6.90 -21.95
C LYS A 20 21.20 6.27 -21.39
N LEU A 21 20.60 5.33 -22.12
CA LEU A 21 19.40 4.61 -21.66
C LEU A 21 19.69 3.80 -20.40
N LEU A 22 20.86 3.15 -20.33
CA LEU A 22 21.30 2.40 -19.16
C LEU A 22 21.58 3.35 -17.98
N ALA A 23 22.26 4.47 -18.19
CA ALA A 23 22.49 5.48 -17.17
C ALA A 23 21.18 6.02 -16.57
N ASN A 24 20.20 6.32 -17.43
CA ASN A 24 18.86 6.75 -17.00
C ASN A 24 18.09 5.65 -16.26
N PHE A 25 18.27 4.38 -16.62
CA PHE A 25 17.64 3.28 -15.90
C PHE A 25 18.21 3.16 -14.48
N PHE A 26 19.54 3.11 -14.34
CA PHE A 26 20.15 2.89 -13.03
C PHE A 26 20.16 4.13 -12.14
N GLU A 27 20.06 5.34 -12.70
CA GLU A 27 20.14 6.63 -11.96
C GLU A 27 21.35 6.69 -11.02
N ASN A 28 22.44 6.01 -11.39
CA ASN A 28 23.63 5.85 -10.58
C ASN A 28 24.70 6.86 -11.02
N VAL A 29 25.28 7.57 -10.05
CA VAL A 29 26.25 8.66 -10.28
C VAL A 29 27.47 8.18 -11.07
N ASP A 30 27.97 6.98 -10.79
CA ASP A 30 29.16 6.44 -11.44
C ASP A 30 28.88 6.13 -12.92
N ILE A 31 27.72 5.52 -13.22
CA ILE A 31 27.31 5.21 -14.61
C ILE A 31 27.05 6.51 -15.39
N ILE A 32 26.42 7.51 -14.76
CA ILE A 32 26.19 8.82 -15.39
C ILE A 32 27.52 9.52 -15.69
N SER A 33 28.47 9.49 -14.76
CA SER A 33 29.83 10.04 -14.95
C SER A 33 30.54 9.38 -16.14
N ILE A 34 30.46 8.07 -16.24
CA ILE A 34 31.01 7.29 -17.36
C ILE A 34 30.38 7.69 -18.69
N TYR A 35 29.05 7.82 -18.74
CA TYR A 35 28.34 8.28 -19.93
C TYR A 35 28.83 9.66 -20.37
N ILE A 36 28.90 10.62 -19.45
CA ILE A 36 29.36 11.99 -19.74
C ILE A 36 30.78 11.99 -20.31
N LYS A 37 31.70 11.23 -19.70
CA LYS A 37 33.09 11.14 -20.18
C LYS A 37 33.20 10.49 -21.56
N THR A 38 32.41 9.45 -21.80
CA THR A 38 32.36 8.78 -23.11
C THR A 38 31.82 9.72 -24.19
N ASP A 39 30.83 10.56 -23.85
CA ASP A 39 30.26 11.58 -24.76
C ASP A 39 31.27 12.70 -25.06
N ILE A 40 32.04 13.14 -24.07
CA ILE A 40 33.15 14.10 -24.27
C ILE A 40 34.19 13.53 -25.24
N ILE A 41 34.59 12.26 -25.08
CA ILE A 41 35.54 11.60 -25.99
C ILE A 41 34.98 11.58 -27.42
N HIS A 42 33.71 11.19 -27.60
CA HIS A 42 33.07 11.21 -28.91
C HIS A 42 33.07 12.61 -29.55
N ASN A 43 32.68 13.64 -28.80
CA ASN A 43 32.64 15.01 -29.30
C ASN A 43 34.04 15.51 -29.68
N LEU A 44 35.08 15.14 -28.95
CA LEU A 44 36.47 15.47 -29.29
C LEU A 44 36.89 14.92 -30.67
N PHE A 45 36.50 13.69 -31.01
CA PHE A 45 36.75 13.11 -32.33
C PHE A 45 35.82 13.67 -33.43
N GLN A 46 34.64 14.17 -33.05
CA GLN A 46 33.74 14.86 -33.97
C GLN A 46 34.29 16.22 -34.40
N GLU A 47 34.86 16.97 -33.44
CA GLU A 47 35.40 18.32 -33.64
C GLU A 47 36.78 18.29 -34.33
N ASN A 48 37.60 17.27 -34.06
CA ASN A 48 38.98 17.17 -34.55
C ASN A 48 39.14 16.11 -35.65
N LYS A 49 38.94 16.51 -36.91
CA LYS A 49 39.04 15.62 -38.10
C LYS A 49 40.45 15.09 -38.40
N GLY A 50 41.47 15.56 -37.70
CA GLY A 50 42.86 15.10 -37.83
C GLY A 50 43.22 13.90 -36.94
N LEU A 51 42.29 13.43 -36.10
CA LEU A 51 42.51 12.28 -35.22
C LEU A 51 42.28 10.95 -35.95
N ASP A 52 42.99 9.92 -35.49
CA ASP A 52 42.82 8.54 -35.98
C ASP A 52 41.57 7.91 -35.36
N TYR A 53 40.49 7.89 -36.14
CA TYR A 53 39.19 7.32 -35.75
C TYR A 53 39.27 5.83 -35.36
N SER A 54 40.28 5.08 -35.82
CA SER A 54 40.47 3.68 -35.42
C SER A 54 40.66 3.53 -33.90
N ARG A 55 41.21 4.56 -33.26
CA ARG A 55 41.43 4.58 -31.80
C ARG A 55 40.14 4.78 -31.02
N LEU A 56 39.23 5.58 -31.54
CA LEU A 56 37.88 5.71 -30.98
C LEU A 56 37.15 4.37 -31.02
N GLU A 57 37.29 3.63 -32.12
CA GLU A 57 36.69 2.29 -32.24
C GLU A 57 37.33 1.30 -31.26
N LEU A 58 38.66 1.29 -31.12
CA LEU A 58 39.36 0.46 -30.13
C LEU A 58 38.89 0.75 -28.71
N PHE A 59 38.80 2.03 -28.32
CA PHE A 59 38.26 2.44 -27.02
C PHE A 59 36.84 1.87 -26.81
N HIS A 60 35.97 1.96 -27.82
CA HIS A 60 34.62 1.42 -27.69
C HIS A 60 34.60 -0.11 -27.54
N LEU A 61 35.38 -0.83 -28.34
CA LEU A 61 35.46 -2.28 -28.29
C LEU A 61 36.01 -2.79 -26.95
N GLN A 62 37.03 -2.12 -26.42
CA GLN A 62 37.67 -2.52 -25.18
C GLN A 62 36.81 -2.17 -23.96
N PHE A 63 36.16 -1.00 -23.97
CA PHE A 63 35.55 -0.47 -22.77
C PHE A 63 34.04 -0.30 -22.85
N THR A 64 33.57 0.39 -23.88
CA THR A 64 32.16 0.80 -23.95
C THR A 64 31.24 -0.40 -24.18
N ASP A 65 31.62 -1.32 -25.08
CA ASP A 65 30.80 -2.47 -25.43
C ASP A 65 30.71 -3.47 -24.26
N SER A 66 31.83 -3.76 -23.60
CA SER A 66 31.89 -4.60 -22.39
C SER A 66 31.03 -4.05 -21.26
N LEU A 67 31.09 -2.73 -21.02
CA LEU A 67 30.27 -2.08 -20.01
C LEU A 67 28.78 -2.12 -20.35
N ILE A 68 28.41 -1.85 -21.60
CA ILE A 68 27.02 -1.93 -22.07
C ILE A 68 26.46 -3.34 -21.86
N GLU A 69 27.24 -4.38 -22.19
CA GLU A 69 26.82 -5.77 -22.00
C GLU A 69 26.56 -6.09 -20.52
N LEU A 70 27.51 -5.74 -19.63
CA LEU A 70 27.37 -5.94 -18.19
C LEU A 70 26.12 -5.25 -17.63
N LEU A 71 25.96 -3.96 -17.93
CA LEU A 71 24.82 -3.16 -17.47
C LEU A 71 23.49 -3.68 -18.03
N THR A 72 23.47 -4.17 -19.27
CA THR A 72 22.28 -4.76 -19.90
C THR A 72 21.88 -6.06 -19.19
N LYS A 73 22.83 -6.91 -18.82
CA LYS A 73 22.57 -8.15 -18.08
C LYS A 73 22.01 -7.87 -16.70
N ILE A 74 22.63 -6.93 -15.97
CA ILE A 74 22.15 -6.49 -14.65
C ILE A 74 20.75 -5.89 -14.76
N LYS A 75 20.50 -5.05 -15.77
CA LYS A 75 19.18 -4.45 -16.01
C LYS A 75 18.11 -5.54 -16.21
N ARG A 76 18.37 -6.54 -17.05
CA ARG A 76 17.44 -7.66 -17.28
C ARG A 76 17.15 -8.44 -16.01
N GLN A 77 18.17 -8.73 -15.20
CA GLN A 77 17.99 -9.42 -13.93
C GLN A 77 17.10 -8.60 -12.98
N LYS A 78 17.39 -7.31 -12.83
CA LYS A 78 16.59 -6.40 -12.00
C LYS A 78 15.15 -6.28 -12.51
N GLU A 79 14.94 -6.14 -13.82
CA GLU A 79 13.61 -6.10 -14.42
C GLU A 79 12.81 -7.37 -14.08
N ASN A 80 13.43 -8.55 -14.19
CA ASN A 80 12.79 -9.81 -13.83
C ASN A 80 12.44 -9.89 -12.33
N ASP A 81 13.35 -9.47 -11.45
CA ASP A 81 13.10 -9.44 -10.00
C ASP A 81 11.96 -8.47 -9.63
N MET A 82 11.82 -7.37 -10.39
CA MET A 82 10.79 -6.36 -10.21
C MET A 82 9.41 -6.80 -10.72
N LEU A 83 9.33 -7.73 -11.69
CA LEU A 83 8.04 -8.21 -12.23
C LEU A 83 7.11 -8.77 -11.16
N ALA A 84 7.66 -9.49 -10.18
CA ALA A 84 6.86 -10.03 -9.08
C ALA A 84 6.24 -8.91 -8.22
N VAL A 85 7.02 -7.86 -7.94
CA VAL A 85 6.58 -6.69 -7.16
C VAL A 85 5.53 -5.89 -7.93
N ILE A 86 5.74 -5.66 -9.22
CA ILE A 86 4.77 -4.96 -10.09
C ILE A 86 3.45 -5.72 -10.13
N ASN A 87 3.49 -7.04 -10.30
CA ASN A 87 2.28 -7.87 -10.30
C ASN A 87 1.55 -7.79 -8.94
N GLU A 88 2.28 -7.82 -7.82
CA GLU A 88 1.69 -7.62 -6.49
C GLU A 88 1.00 -6.26 -6.37
N MET A 89 1.65 -5.18 -6.82
CA MET A 89 1.07 -3.84 -6.82
C MET A 89 -0.19 -3.75 -7.68
N GLU A 90 -0.19 -4.37 -8.87
CA GLU A 90 -1.37 -4.43 -9.75
C GLU A 90 -2.53 -5.19 -9.11
N VAL A 91 -2.26 -6.34 -8.49
CA VAL A 91 -3.27 -7.13 -7.77
C VAL A 91 -3.87 -6.31 -6.62
N ASN A 92 -3.04 -5.67 -5.80
CA ASN A 92 -3.50 -4.79 -4.72
C ASN A 92 -4.37 -3.64 -5.27
N SER A 93 -3.97 -3.05 -6.40
CA SER A 93 -4.72 -1.96 -7.03
C SER A 93 -6.10 -2.39 -7.51
N LYS A 94 -6.23 -3.61 -8.07
CA LYS A 94 -7.52 -4.20 -8.44
C LYS A 94 -8.44 -4.40 -7.24
N TYR A 95 -7.89 -4.88 -6.11
CA TYR A 95 -8.66 -5.00 -4.87
C TYR A 95 -9.14 -3.64 -4.37
N ILE A 96 -8.27 -2.62 -4.38
CA ILE A 96 -8.64 -1.25 -3.97
C ILE A 96 -9.83 -0.75 -4.79
N SER A 97 -9.76 -0.82 -6.13
CA SER A 97 -10.86 -0.38 -6.99
C SER A 97 -12.15 -1.13 -6.71
N GLY A 98 -12.08 -2.46 -6.50
CA GLY A 98 -13.25 -3.27 -6.19
C GLY A 98 -13.90 -2.97 -4.83
N PHE A 99 -13.14 -2.45 -3.86
CA PHE A 99 -13.67 -1.97 -2.59
C PHE A 99 -14.27 -0.56 -2.69
N GLU A 100 -13.63 0.34 -3.45
CA GLU A 100 -14.13 1.70 -3.63
C GLU A 100 -15.47 1.74 -4.38
N GLU A 101 -15.68 0.85 -5.35
CA GLU A 101 -16.97 0.70 -6.04
C GLU A 101 -18.11 0.20 -5.13
N LYS A 102 -17.79 -0.50 -4.03
CA LYS A 102 -18.76 -1.13 -3.12
C LYS A 102 -19.07 -0.30 -1.89
N ARG A 103 -18.38 0.83 -1.69
CA ARG A 103 -18.50 1.64 -0.48
C ARG A 103 -19.96 2.00 -0.24
N ALA A 104 -20.50 1.62 0.93
CA ALA A 104 -21.89 1.92 1.24
C ALA A 104 -22.05 3.42 1.50
N ASP A 105 -22.43 4.15 0.46
CA ASP A 105 -22.80 5.55 0.54
C ASP A 105 -23.92 5.72 1.58
N GLY A 106 -23.73 6.67 2.50
CA GLY A 106 -24.77 7.10 3.43
C GLY A 106 -24.76 6.50 4.84
N PHE A 107 -23.79 5.65 5.24
CA PHE A 107 -23.74 5.09 6.61
C PHE A 107 -23.91 6.16 7.71
N GLU A 108 -23.20 7.28 7.62
CA GLU A 108 -23.29 8.35 8.63
C GLU A 108 -24.66 9.03 8.69
N THR A 109 -25.32 9.17 7.54
CA THR A 109 -26.67 9.74 7.45
C THR A 109 -27.69 8.74 8.03
N ASP A 110 -27.62 7.49 7.59
CA ASP A 110 -28.50 6.41 8.02
C ASP A 110 -28.32 6.13 9.52
N ARG A 111 -27.09 6.21 10.05
CA ARG A 111 -26.78 6.08 11.48
C ARG A 111 -27.50 7.12 12.34
N LYS A 112 -27.54 8.38 11.87
CA LYS A 112 -28.27 9.46 12.54
C LYS A 112 -29.77 9.23 12.50
N MET A 113 -30.31 8.81 11.36
CA MET A 113 -31.72 8.45 11.23
C MET A 113 -32.08 7.26 12.13
N TYR A 114 -31.22 6.24 12.16
CA TYR A 114 -31.39 5.03 12.95
C TYR A 114 -31.55 5.34 14.44
N SER A 115 -30.72 6.24 14.98
CA SER A 115 -30.85 6.70 16.38
C SER A 115 -32.25 7.29 16.68
N GLY A 116 -32.82 8.04 15.74
CA GLY A 116 -34.17 8.62 15.85
C GLY A 116 -35.26 7.56 15.76
N THR A 117 -35.16 6.65 14.79
CA THR A 117 -36.10 5.54 14.60
C THR A 117 -36.12 4.63 15.83
N PHE A 118 -34.94 4.26 16.35
CA PHE A 118 -34.83 3.43 17.56
C PHE A 118 -35.40 4.12 18.80
N SER A 119 -35.16 5.42 18.96
CA SER A 119 -35.77 6.21 20.04
C SER A 119 -37.31 6.17 19.98
N SER A 120 -37.89 6.33 18.79
CA SER A 120 -39.33 6.23 18.57
C SER A 120 -39.87 4.82 18.88
N GLN A 121 -39.15 3.78 18.44
CA GLN A 121 -39.49 2.40 18.72
C GLN A 121 -39.54 2.10 20.22
N LEU A 122 -38.52 2.53 20.97
CA LEU A 122 -38.46 2.34 22.42
C LEU A 122 -39.60 3.06 23.15
N LYS A 123 -39.94 4.27 22.71
CA LYS A 123 -41.07 5.03 23.26
C LYS A 123 -42.39 4.30 23.03
N ASN A 124 -42.63 3.85 21.80
CA ASN A 124 -43.84 3.10 21.47
C ASN A 124 -43.88 1.77 22.23
N LEU A 125 -42.74 1.12 22.45
CA LEU A 125 -42.63 -0.14 23.20
C LEU A 125 -43.06 0.06 24.63
N TYR A 126 -42.62 1.16 25.25
CA TYR A 126 -43.05 1.51 26.59
C TYR A 126 -44.57 1.78 26.65
N THR A 127 -45.12 2.54 25.70
CA THR A 127 -46.57 2.80 25.63
C THR A 127 -47.35 1.50 25.51
N ASP A 128 -46.95 0.62 24.61
CA ASP A 128 -47.59 -0.68 24.40
C ASP A 128 -47.50 -1.56 25.66
N LEU A 129 -46.36 -1.60 26.35
CA LEU A 129 -46.22 -2.30 27.64
C LEU A 129 -47.15 -1.73 28.72
N THR A 130 -47.35 -0.41 28.77
CA THR A 130 -48.27 0.22 29.75
C THR A 130 -49.75 0.02 29.41
N GLU A 131 -50.08 -0.16 28.13
CA GLU A 131 -51.45 -0.40 27.64
C GLU A 131 -51.79 -1.90 27.51
N ASP A 132 -50.84 -2.78 27.83
CA ASP A 132 -50.92 -4.24 27.62
C ASP A 132 -51.27 -4.61 26.17
N LYS A 133 -50.57 -3.98 25.21
CA LYS A 133 -50.72 -4.18 23.77
C LYS A 133 -49.38 -4.57 23.15
N PHE A 134 -49.41 -5.32 22.06
CA PHE A 134 -48.22 -5.89 21.41
C PHE A 134 -48.22 -5.65 19.90
N ARG A 135 -48.26 -4.37 19.49
CA ARG A 135 -48.51 -3.95 18.10
C ARG A 135 -47.25 -3.67 17.30
N LEU A 136 -46.09 -3.53 17.94
CA LEU A 136 -44.86 -3.14 17.26
C LEU A 136 -44.34 -4.21 16.32
N LYS A 137 -43.78 -3.72 15.22
CA LYS A 137 -42.98 -4.49 14.26
C LYS A 137 -41.54 -4.03 14.34
N TRP A 138 -40.61 -4.98 14.31
CA TRP A 138 -39.18 -4.72 14.44
C TRP A 138 -38.45 -4.60 13.11
N ASP A 139 -39.10 -4.92 11.99
CA ASP A 139 -38.48 -5.00 10.65
C ASP A 139 -37.62 -3.78 10.33
N HIS A 140 -38.16 -2.57 10.51
CA HIS A 140 -37.47 -1.31 10.21
C HIS A 140 -36.26 -1.02 11.11
N ILE A 141 -36.22 -1.55 12.33
CA ILE A 141 -35.05 -1.44 13.20
C ILE A 141 -33.97 -2.41 12.72
N LEU A 142 -34.37 -3.60 12.28
CA LEU A 142 -33.46 -4.63 11.82
C LEU A 142 -32.85 -4.33 10.45
N ASP A 143 -33.46 -3.46 9.64
CA ASP A 143 -32.92 -3.07 8.33
C ASP A 143 -31.54 -2.42 8.41
N PHE A 144 -31.22 -1.71 9.51
CA PHE A 144 -29.94 -1.03 9.67
C PHE A 144 -28.77 -2.01 9.80
N HIS A 145 -28.83 -2.98 10.72
CA HIS A 145 -27.76 -3.98 10.85
C HIS A 145 -27.66 -4.84 9.59
N LYS A 146 -28.80 -5.26 9.00
CA LYS A 146 -28.78 -6.07 7.77
C LYS A 146 -28.03 -5.38 6.63
N LYS A 147 -28.11 -4.05 6.57
CA LYS A 147 -27.45 -3.24 5.55
C LYS A 147 -25.97 -2.98 5.87
N TYR A 148 -25.62 -2.77 7.15
CA TYR A 148 -24.32 -2.20 7.52
C TYR A 148 -23.44 -3.07 8.41
N ALA A 149 -23.96 -4.10 9.07
CA ALA A 149 -23.20 -4.92 10.00
C ALA A 149 -21.97 -5.55 9.34
N ALA A 150 -22.14 -6.14 8.16
CA ALA A 150 -21.04 -6.79 7.43
C ALA A 150 -19.85 -5.85 7.10
N GLU A 151 -20.10 -4.56 6.87
CA GLU A 151 -19.04 -3.60 6.49
C GLU A 151 -18.51 -2.78 7.67
N PHE A 152 -19.37 -2.42 8.64
CA PHE A 152 -19.04 -1.45 9.68
C PHE A 152 -18.90 -2.08 11.06
N TYR A 153 -19.54 -3.23 11.35
CA TYR A 153 -19.47 -3.78 12.70
C TYR A 153 -18.11 -4.43 12.93
N ARG A 154 -17.63 -4.29 14.17
CA ARG A 154 -16.29 -4.75 14.54
C ARG A 154 -16.29 -6.22 14.91
N PRO A 155 -15.38 -7.03 14.36
CA PRO A 155 -15.25 -8.44 14.73
C PRO A 155 -14.37 -8.68 15.96
N ASP A 156 -13.41 -7.80 16.21
CA ASP A 156 -12.34 -8.01 17.19
C ASP A 156 -12.76 -7.55 18.60
N VAL A 157 -13.67 -8.28 19.23
CA VAL A 157 -14.07 -8.02 20.62
C VAL A 157 -14.39 -9.32 21.35
N ASP A 158 -14.03 -9.37 22.64
CA ASP A 158 -14.40 -10.47 23.52
C ASP A 158 -15.91 -10.48 23.77
N GLU A 159 -16.59 -11.52 23.26
CA GLU A 159 -18.06 -11.67 23.33
C GLU A 159 -18.59 -11.67 24.78
N GLU A 160 -17.78 -12.08 25.75
CA GLU A 160 -18.13 -12.05 27.18
C GLU A 160 -18.32 -10.62 27.71
N LEU A 161 -17.68 -9.63 27.09
CA LEU A 161 -17.88 -8.22 27.41
C LEU A 161 -19.21 -7.68 26.87
N LEU A 162 -19.75 -8.30 25.82
CA LEU A 162 -21.01 -7.91 25.21
C LEU A 162 -22.20 -8.59 25.88
N LYS A 163 -22.05 -9.85 26.31
CA LYS A 163 -23.11 -10.63 26.95
C LYS A 163 -23.48 -10.08 28.33
N SER A 164 -24.77 -10.16 28.64
CA SER A 164 -25.27 -10.00 30.01
C SER A 164 -25.42 -11.35 30.71
N GLY A 165 -25.29 -11.33 32.04
CA GLY A 165 -25.76 -12.41 32.88
C GLY A 165 -27.28 -12.46 32.95
N ASN A 166 -27.84 -13.17 33.93
CA ASN A 166 -29.29 -13.15 34.12
C ASN A 166 -29.74 -11.80 34.69
N PHE A 167 -30.78 -11.19 34.10
CA PHE A 167 -31.31 -9.91 34.54
C PHE A 167 -32.86 -9.93 34.60
N PRO A 168 -33.45 -9.19 35.55
CA PRO A 168 -34.90 -9.01 35.61
C PRO A 168 -35.37 -8.23 34.38
N ALA A 169 -36.28 -8.82 33.61
CA ALA A 169 -36.75 -8.27 32.34
C ALA A 169 -38.27 -8.11 32.30
N TYR A 170 -38.74 -7.22 31.42
CA TYR A 170 -40.06 -7.27 30.82
C TYR A 170 -39.97 -8.13 29.55
N GLN A 171 -40.99 -8.96 29.33
CA GLN A 171 -41.14 -9.70 28.09
C GLN A 171 -42.06 -8.88 27.16
N TYR A 172 -41.61 -8.64 25.93
CA TYR A 172 -42.42 -8.00 24.90
C TYR A 172 -42.31 -8.81 23.61
N GLN A 173 -43.38 -9.52 23.25
CA GLN A 173 -43.33 -10.52 22.17
C GLN A 173 -42.12 -11.48 22.39
N GLU A 174 -41.20 -11.55 21.45
CA GLU A 174 -39.98 -12.39 21.50
C GLU A 174 -38.77 -11.65 22.12
N TYR A 175 -38.93 -10.39 22.55
CA TYR A 175 -37.87 -9.55 23.09
C TYR A 175 -37.88 -9.48 24.62
N ARG A 176 -36.68 -9.40 25.22
CA ARG A 176 -36.47 -9.23 26.66
C ARG A 176 -35.78 -7.91 26.94
N ILE A 177 -36.45 -7.02 27.66
CA ILE A 177 -35.93 -5.69 27.99
C ILE A 177 -35.70 -5.61 29.49
N GLU A 178 -34.48 -5.28 29.90
CA GLU A 178 -34.15 -5.12 31.31
C GLU A 178 -35.03 -4.05 31.98
N ARG A 179 -35.59 -4.36 33.15
CA ARG A 179 -36.49 -3.42 33.86
C ARG A 179 -35.80 -2.11 34.22
N LYS A 180 -34.53 -2.20 34.66
CA LYS A 180 -33.72 -1.04 35.03
C LYS A 180 -33.40 -0.16 33.82
N LEU A 181 -33.07 -0.78 32.69
CA LEU A 181 -32.88 -0.07 31.42
C LEU A 181 -34.14 0.73 31.05
N LEU A 182 -35.31 0.10 31.08
CA LEU A 182 -36.56 0.77 30.70
C LEU A 182 -36.86 1.98 31.60
N GLY A 183 -36.59 1.86 32.91
CA GLY A 183 -36.69 2.99 33.84
C GLY A 183 -35.74 4.14 33.51
N ARG A 184 -34.47 3.84 33.18
CA ARG A 184 -33.48 4.85 32.75
C ARG A 184 -33.89 5.53 31.45
N LEU A 185 -34.37 4.76 30.48
CA LEU A 185 -34.85 5.28 29.20
C LEU A 185 -36.05 6.21 29.38
N ASN A 186 -37.00 5.85 30.25
CA ASN A 186 -38.18 6.67 30.52
C ASN A 186 -37.81 8.06 31.08
N ILE A 187 -36.86 8.13 32.02
CA ILE A 187 -36.36 9.39 32.58
C ILE A 187 -35.84 10.32 31.48
N GLN A 188 -35.18 9.77 30.45
CA GLN A 188 -34.59 10.52 29.35
C GLN A 188 -35.51 10.57 28.11
N SER A 189 -36.80 10.33 28.28
CA SER A 189 -37.80 10.36 27.19
C SER A 189 -37.47 9.45 26.01
N PHE A 190 -36.82 8.32 26.28
CA PHE A 190 -36.39 7.30 25.32
C PHE A 190 -35.43 7.81 24.22
N LYS A 191 -34.79 8.96 24.45
CA LYS A 191 -33.79 9.49 23.51
C LYS A 191 -32.50 8.69 23.64
N VAL A 192 -32.08 8.07 22.54
CA VAL A 192 -30.85 7.27 22.48
C VAL A 192 -30.03 7.64 21.24
N ARG A 193 -28.74 7.32 21.29
CA ARG A 193 -27.81 7.48 20.18
C ARG A 193 -27.11 6.16 19.91
N PHE A 194 -27.16 5.69 18.67
CA PHE A 194 -26.32 4.59 18.22
C PHE A 194 -24.84 5.01 18.28
N VAL A 195 -24.03 4.23 18.97
CA VAL A 195 -22.60 4.48 19.15
C VAL A 195 -21.81 3.67 18.12
N CYS A 196 -21.91 2.36 18.23
CA CYS A 196 -21.28 1.41 17.31
C CYS A 196 -21.93 0.02 17.39
N GLY A 197 -21.60 -0.85 16.44
CA GLY A 197 -21.98 -2.26 16.43
C GLY A 197 -20.78 -3.22 16.37
N TYR A 198 -21.02 -4.46 16.77
CA TYR A 198 -20.07 -5.55 16.87
C TYR A 198 -20.65 -6.82 16.22
N THR A 199 -19.81 -7.62 15.57
CA THR A 199 -20.21 -8.91 14.97
C THR A 199 -19.23 -9.99 15.42
N VAL A 200 -19.63 -10.84 16.37
CA VAL A 200 -18.76 -11.83 17.01
C VAL A 200 -19.42 -13.20 16.99
N SER A 201 -18.69 -14.23 16.54
CA SER A 201 -19.20 -15.61 16.48
C SER A 201 -20.50 -15.77 15.68
N GLY A 202 -20.79 -14.85 14.75
CA GLY A 202 -22.04 -14.81 13.98
C GLY A 202 -23.21 -14.13 14.70
N ASN A 203 -23.00 -13.56 15.88
CA ASN A 203 -23.96 -12.73 16.60
C ASN A 203 -23.63 -11.24 16.40
N GLU A 204 -24.65 -10.41 16.31
CA GLU A 204 -24.60 -8.97 16.14
C GLU A 204 -25.09 -8.25 17.40
N TYR A 205 -24.28 -7.28 17.85
CA TYR A 205 -24.56 -6.48 19.03
C TYR A 205 -24.47 -5.01 18.69
N GLU A 206 -25.43 -4.22 19.15
CA GLU A 206 -25.44 -2.78 18.95
C GLU A 206 -25.33 -2.04 20.28
N LEU A 207 -24.38 -1.10 20.37
CA LEU A 207 -24.17 -0.25 21.53
C LEU A 207 -24.88 1.09 21.35
N PHE A 208 -25.70 1.43 22.33
CA PHE A 208 -26.40 2.70 22.40
C PHE A 208 -26.03 3.50 23.64
N LYS A 209 -25.97 4.82 23.50
CA LYS A 209 -25.85 5.77 24.62
C LYS A 209 -27.22 6.38 24.91
N ILE A 210 -27.62 6.39 26.17
CA ILE A 210 -28.82 7.12 26.60
C ILE A 210 -28.52 8.62 26.60
N PHE A 211 -29.37 9.43 25.98
CA PHE A 211 -29.14 10.87 25.85
C PHE A 211 -29.02 11.54 27.22
N GLN A 212 -28.05 12.45 27.37
CA GLN A 212 -27.77 13.17 28.63
C GLN A 212 -27.50 12.26 29.85
N SER A 213 -27.10 11.01 29.63
CA SER A 213 -26.59 10.10 30.66
C SER A 213 -25.23 9.55 30.26
N GLU A 214 -24.50 9.03 31.25
CA GLU A 214 -23.33 8.17 31.01
C GLU A 214 -23.69 6.68 30.95
N ASP A 215 -24.98 6.36 30.97
CA ASP A 215 -25.48 5.01 30.79
C ASP A 215 -25.44 4.58 29.32
N TYR A 216 -24.92 3.39 29.09
CA TYR A 216 -24.93 2.70 27.80
C TYR A 216 -25.71 1.39 27.92
N PHE A 217 -26.26 0.92 26.82
CA PHE A 217 -26.93 -0.37 26.76
C PHE A 217 -26.61 -1.10 25.46
N ILE A 218 -26.69 -2.42 25.52
CA ILE A 218 -26.53 -3.31 24.37
C ILE A 218 -27.90 -3.75 23.90
N PHE A 219 -28.08 -3.76 22.59
CA PHE A 219 -29.10 -4.52 21.90
C PHE A 219 -28.44 -5.75 21.26
N ASP A 220 -28.77 -6.92 21.80
CA ASP A 220 -28.40 -8.24 21.28
C ASP A 220 -29.44 -8.63 20.24
N VAL A 221 -29.06 -8.59 18.96
CA VAL A 221 -29.97 -8.69 17.82
C VAL A 221 -30.54 -10.12 17.72
N GLU A 222 -29.68 -11.13 17.75
CA GLU A 222 -30.05 -12.55 17.66
C GLU A 222 -30.70 -13.03 18.95
N GLY A 223 -30.15 -12.65 20.10
CA GLY A 223 -30.69 -13.01 21.41
C GLY A 223 -31.96 -12.23 21.78
N ARG A 224 -32.29 -11.17 21.02
CA ARG A 224 -33.44 -10.28 21.19
C ARG A 224 -33.53 -9.69 22.59
N LYS A 225 -32.39 -9.24 23.11
CA LYS A 225 -32.27 -8.71 24.48
C LYS A 225 -31.79 -7.27 24.47
N MET A 226 -32.28 -6.49 25.42
CA MET A 226 -31.78 -5.15 25.69
C MET A 226 -31.44 -5.01 27.17
N TYR A 227 -30.21 -4.63 27.48
CA TYR A 227 -29.71 -4.53 28.85
C TYR A 227 -28.63 -3.46 28.99
N LEU A 228 -28.57 -2.83 30.16
CA LEU A 228 -27.54 -1.87 30.51
C LEU A 228 -26.16 -2.54 30.50
N LEU A 229 -25.18 -1.82 29.96
CA LEU A 229 -23.79 -2.22 29.97
C LEU A 229 -23.14 -1.73 31.27
N GLU A 230 -22.43 -2.63 31.94
CA GLU A 230 -21.68 -2.27 33.14
C GLU A 230 -20.50 -1.34 32.81
N PRO A 231 -20.25 -0.26 33.58
CA PRO A 231 -19.16 0.68 33.30
C PRO A 231 -17.79 0.03 33.16
N LYS A 232 -17.50 -1.00 33.97
CA LYS A 232 -16.24 -1.77 33.91
C LYS A 232 -16.06 -2.55 32.61
N LYS A 233 -17.17 -2.99 31.98
CA LYS A 233 -17.12 -3.65 30.68
C LYS A 233 -16.92 -2.61 29.57
N LEU A 234 -17.58 -1.45 29.68
CA LEU A 234 -17.42 -0.34 28.74
C LEU A 234 -15.96 0.16 28.65
N GLU A 235 -15.25 0.29 29.78
CA GLU A 235 -13.83 0.71 29.79
C GLU A 235 -12.90 -0.22 29.00
N LYS A 236 -13.31 -1.48 28.81
CA LYS A 236 -12.55 -2.50 28.05
C LYS A 236 -13.01 -2.62 26.60
N LEU A 237 -14.09 -1.93 26.23
CA LEU A 237 -14.67 -1.98 24.89
C LEU A 237 -14.21 -0.77 24.09
N ASP A 238 -13.79 -1.01 22.85
CA ASP A 238 -13.66 0.06 21.88
C ASP A 238 -15.06 0.55 21.50
N SER A 239 -15.42 1.74 22.00
CA SER A 239 -16.69 2.43 21.76
C SER A 239 -16.53 3.59 20.77
N SER A 240 -15.42 3.66 20.04
CA SER A 240 -15.26 4.62 18.95
C SER A 240 -16.32 4.39 17.85
N PRO A 241 -16.67 5.40 17.06
CA PRO A 241 -17.59 5.24 15.92
C PRO A 241 -17.09 4.17 14.95
N ASN A 242 -17.97 3.31 14.42
CA ASN A 242 -17.57 2.30 13.44
C ASN A 242 -16.94 2.95 12.20
N GLU A 243 -15.78 2.45 11.80
CA GLU A 243 -15.16 2.77 10.52
C GLU A 243 -15.49 1.66 9.50
N SER A 244 -15.43 1.98 8.21
CA SER A 244 -15.60 0.98 7.17
C SER A 244 -14.41 0.02 7.20
N ASN A 245 -14.67 -1.28 7.43
CA ASN A 245 -13.64 -2.32 7.40
C ASN A 245 -12.91 -2.34 6.04
N GLN A 246 -13.64 -2.08 4.95
CA GLN A 246 -13.06 -1.96 3.61
C GLN A 246 -12.16 -0.74 3.48
N GLY A 247 -12.53 0.40 4.09
CA GLY A 247 -11.71 1.61 4.10
C GLY A 247 -10.33 1.39 4.72
N THR A 248 -10.27 0.66 5.83
CA THR A 248 -9.01 0.31 6.50
C THR A 248 -8.15 -0.61 5.63
N ILE A 249 -8.74 -1.62 4.99
CA ILE A 249 -8.04 -2.52 4.07
C ILE A 249 -7.49 -1.73 2.87
N VAL A 250 -8.29 -0.85 2.27
CA VAL A 250 -7.86 0.01 1.15
C VAL A 250 -6.66 0.87 1.56
N TYR A 251 -6.71 1.49 2.74
CA TYR A 251 -5.59 2.28 3.25
C TYR A 251 -4.32 1.46 3.42
N GLN A 252 -4.42 0.27 4.02
CA GLN A 252 -3.28 -0.64 4.20
C GLN A 252 -2.69 -1.09 2.86
N LEU A 253 -3.53 -1.43 1.88
CA LEU A 253 -3.08 -1.83 0.54
C LEU A 253 -2.40 -0.67 -0.21
N ARG A 254 -2.90 0.56 -0.10
CA ARG A 254 -2.25 1.75 -0.67
C ARG A 254 -0.86 1.96 -0.10
N ARG A 255 -0.76 1.98 1.23
CA ARG A 255 0.52 2.14 1.93
C ARG A 255 1.50 1.03 1.57
N LYS A 256 1.02 -0.22 1.42
CA LYS A 256 1.85 -1.33 0.99
C LYS A 256 2.38 -1.13 -0.44
N ASN A 257 1.54 -0.65 -1.37
CA ASN A 257 1.99 -0.33 -2.73
C ASN A 257 3.05 0.78 -2.76
N GLU A 258 2.88 1.84 -1.97
CA GLU A 258 3.88 2.91 -1.84
C GLU A 258 5.23 2.35 -1.35
N GLN A 259 5.22 1.50 -0.31
CA GLN A 259 6.44 0.86 0.20
C GLN A 259 7.10 -0.07 -0.82
N LEU A 260 6.31 -0.83 -1.57
CA LEU A 260 6.80 -1.69 -2.65
C LEU A 260 7.46 -0.86 -3.76
N GLU A 261 6.86 0.28 -4.13
CA GLU A 261 7.40 1.19 -5.13
C GLU A 261 8.72 1.83 -4.67
N GLU A 262 8.78 2.33 -3.44
CA GLU A 262 10.00 2.87 -2.83
C GLU A 262 11.12 1.83 -2.82
N THR A 263 10.84 0.63 -2.27
CA THR A 263 11.82 -0.47 -2.20
C THR A 263 12.29 -0.91 -3.59
N MET A 264 11.38 -0.93 -4.57
CA MET A 264 11.68 -1.27 -5.95
C MET A 264 12.61 -0.23 -6.58
N ASN A 265 12.34 1.07 -6.37
CA ASN A 265 13.17 2.16 -6.86
C ASN A 265 14.57 2.15 -6.22
N GLU A 266 14.68 1.84 -4.93
CA GLU A 266 15.97 1.67 -4.27
C GLU A 266 16.76 0.49 -4.86
N ARG A 267 16.12 -0.68 -5.00
CA ARG A 267 16.75 -1.87 -5.58
C ARG A 267 17.23 -1.68 -7.01
N LYS A 268 16.53 -0.86 -7.80
CA LYS A 268 16.92 -0.47 -9.16
C LYS A 268 18.26 0.28 -9.18
N LYS A 269 18.49 1.15 -8.19
CA LYS A 269 19.69 2.00 -8.07
C LYS A 269 20.90 1.26 -7.50
N VAL A 270 20.66 0.28 -6.63
CA VAL A 270 21.72 -0.49 -5.96
C VAL A 270 22.34 -1.51 -6.92
N LEU A 271 23.62 -1.30 -7.21
CA LEU A 271 24.46 -2.24 -7.94
C LEU A 271 25.18 -3.18 -6.96
N PRO A 272 25.49 -4.43 -7.37
CA PRO A 272 26.34 -5.31 -6.57
C PRO A 272 27.72 -4.68 -6.32
N GLU A 273 28.29 -4.85 -5.12
CA GLU A 273 29.57 -4.24 -4.72
C GLU A 273 30.71 -4.54 -5.71
N GLN A 274 30.75 -5.75 -6.26
CA GLN A 274 31.72 -6.16 -7.26
C GLN A 274 31.62 -5.32 -8.54
N VAL A 275 30.40 -4.97 -8.96
CA VAL A 275 30.15 -4.10 -10.12
C VAL A 275 30.55 -2.67 -9.80
N THR A 276 30.25 -2.17 -8.60
CA THR A 276 30.67 -0.85 -8.15
C THR A 276 32.19 -0.72 -8.12
N GLY A 277 32.92 -1.75 -7.69
CA GLY A 277 34.38 -1.79 -7.75
C GLY A 277 34.91 -1.63 -9.17
N VAL A 278 34.35 -2.40 -10.11
CA VAL A 278 34.70 -2.33 -11.54
C VAL A 278 34.38 -0.94 -12.13
N LEU A 279 33.25 -0.34 -11.78
CA LEU A 279 32.90 1.00 -12.25
C LEU A 279 33.86 2.06 -11.72
N LYS A 280 34.28 1.97 -10.45
CA LYS A 280 35.27 2.87 -9.86
C LYS A 280 36.65 2.72 -10.49
N ASP A 281 37.09 1.49 -10.75
CA ASP A 281 38.34 1.25 -11.46
C ASP A 281 38.25 1.82 -12.89
N TYR A 282 37.13 1.65 -13.56
CA TYR A 282 36.90 2.23 -14.88
C TYR A 282 36.90 3.77 -14.86
N ILE A 283 36.21 4.40 -13.89
CA ILE A 283 36.25 5.86 -13.70
C ILE A 283 37.67 6.32 -13.42
N LYS A 284 38.41 5.62 -12.56
CA LYS A 284 39.81 5.93 -12.26
C LYS A 284 40.69 5.83 -13.49
N ASN A 285 40.45 4.88 -14.40
CA ASN A 285 41.16 4.81 -15.68
C ASN A 285 40.77 5.93 -16.65
N LEU A 286 39.53 6.40 -16.58
CA LEU A 286 39.11 7.62 -17.29
C LEU A 286 39.63 8.92 -16.62
N GLU A 287 40.00 8.90 -15.34
CA GLU A 287 40.48 10.08 -14.56
C GLU A 287 42.00 10.19 -14.45
N ASN A 288 42.69 9.06 -14.33
CA ASN A 288 44.15 8.99 -14.31
C ASN A 288 44.69 9.27 -15.72
N THR A 289 44.66 10.56 -16.03
CA THR A 289 45.58 11.32 -16.86
C THR A 289 45.57 10.94 -18.34
N ASP A 290 45.19 11.93 -19.16
CA ASP A 290 45.68 12.04 -20.53
C ASP A 290 45.29 10.84 -21.41
N ILE A 291 43.97 10.60 -21.52
CA ILE A 291 43.37 9.64 -22.48
C ILE A 291 44.00 9.81 -23.88
N MET A 292 44.33 11.05 -24.23
CA MET A 292 45.07 11.36 -25.46
C MET A 292 46.46 10.74 -25.49
N SER A 293 47.30 10.81 -24.45
CA SER A 293 48.64 10.21 -24.46
C SER A 293 48.67 8.70 -24.23
N ARG A 294 47.72 8.13 -23.47
CA ARG A 294 47.63 6.66 -23.27
C ARG A 294 46.93 5.91 -24.40
N MET A 295 46.07 6.56 -25.20
CA MET A 295 45.65 5.98 -26.49
C MET A 295 46.85 5.72 -27.44
N PHE A 296 48.06 6.25 -27.14
CA PHE A 296 49.30 5.94 -27.87
C PHE A 296 50.14 4.82 -27.23
N ASP A 297 49.90 4.40 -25.99
CA ASP A 297 50.65 3.33 -25.31
C ASP A 297 49.74 2.13 -25.02
N ILE A 298 49.55 1.34 -26.06
CA ILE A 298 48.79 0.08 -26.07
C ILE A 298 49.63 -0.96 -25.33
N ASN A 299 49.34 -1.28 -24.06
CA ASN A 299 49.71 -2.58 -23.44
C ASN A 299 49.13 -2.91 -22.03
N GLU A 300 48.33 -2.09 -21.35
CA GLU A 300 47.88 -2.39 -19.97
C GLU A 300 46.40 -2.82 -19.77
N GLU A 301 45.62 -2.99 -20.84
CA GLU A 301 44.14 -3.10 -20.75
C GLU A 301 43.59 -4.53 -20.55
N THR A 302 44.44 -5.55 -20.48
CA THR A 302 43.99 -6.95 -20.42
C THR A 302 43.43 -7.37 -19.05
N ASN A 303 43.66 -6.59 -17.99
CA ASN A 303 43.23 -6.94 -16.63
C ASN A 303 41.76 -6.57 -16.33
N ILE A 304 41.26 -5.48 -16.90
CA ILE A 304 39.90 -4.98 -16.64
C ILE A 304 38.87 -5.81 -17.41
N LEU A 305 39.17 -6.12 -18.68
CA LEU A 305 38.35 -7.02 -19.49
C LEU A 305 38.23 -8.41 -18.83
N ARG A 306 39.34 -8.91 -18.26
CA ARG A 306 39.36 -10.18 -17.49
C ARG A 306 38.57 -10.10 -16.20
N ALA A 307 38.65 -9.00 -15.45
CA ALA A 307 37.85 -8.81 -14.24
C ALA A 307 36.34 -8.74 -14.56
N MET A 308 35.96 -8.04 -15.65
CA MET A 308 34.58 -7.97 -16.15
C MET A 308 34.07 -9.30 -16.70
N LEU A 309 34.90 -10.07 -17.41
CA LEU A 309 34.57 -11.42 -17.92
C LEU A 309 34.51 -12.46 -16.80
N ASN A 310 35.34 -12.36 -15.76
CA ASN A 310 35.31 -13.28 -14.61
C ASN A 310 34.04 -13.12 -13.76
N LEU A 311 33.47 -11.91 -13.68
CA LEU A 311 32.12 -11.69 -13.14
C LEU A 311 31.03 -12.34 -14.01
N ASN A 312 31.32 -12.58 -15.28
CA ASN A 312 30.43 -13.25 -16.23
C ASN A 312 30.44 -14.79 -16.07
N LEU A 313 31.52 -15.37 -15.52
CA LEU A 313 31.71 -16.83 -15.38
C LEU A 313 31.33 -17.39 -14.01
N ASN A 314 31.32 -16.58 -12.94
CA ASN A 314 31.09 -17.08 -11.57
C ASN A 314 29.62 -17.03 -11.09
N ASN A 315 28.66 -16.67 -11.95
CA ASN A 315 27.23 -16.56 -11.63
C ASN A 315 26.35 -17.51 -12.48
N ASN A 316 26.88 -18.68 -12.86
CA ASN A 316 26.06 -19.78 -13.41
C ASN A 316 25.63 -20.74 -12.29
#